data_AF-A0A0S8KQU3-F1
#
_entry.id   AF-A0A0S8KQU3-F1
#
_cell.length_a   1.000
_cell.length_b   1.000
_cell.length_c   1.000
_cell.angle_alpha   90.00
_cell.angle_beta   90.00
_cell.angle_gamma   90.00
#
_symmetry.space_group_name_H-M   'P 1'
#
loop_
_entity.id
_entity.type
_entity.pdbx_description
1 polymer ?
#
loop_
_entity_poly.entity_id
_entity_poly.type
_entity_poly.pdbx_seq_one_letter_code
_entity_poly.pdbx_strand_id
1 'polypeptide(L)'
;ALFSAWVSSNLMGLVISDSFKTVVTIYILIPFLVIPQIILSGVIVKYEKLNPKISSPTSIPLYGEIMTARWAYEALATYQFMNNDYQSQFYLYDKVMSEAGYRKDYWTMDLLNKVESIARNLQDPEKAEVIKQHLTLLRDEIGDELKNNSLIPFDHLADLTPERISEDILNSTRNYLNDIRGYNIKLYNKANSKKDKLTKELQQTEEEKEAFYKTKREQNNESLEEFVKNSNVRDRIIQYKNHLYQKINPIYMDPEHKLIKAHFYAPRKQVFGNFFSTFAVNITVIWIMTLIFYMILYYRLLKKFLDFFEQFSHRNKREG
;
A
#
# COMPACT_ATOMS: atom_id res chain seq x y z
N ALA A 1 18.57 6.30 -4.26
CA ALA A 1 18.08 5.77 -2.98
C ALA A 1 19.21 5.40 -2.02
N LEU A 2 20.10 4.45 -2.38
CA LEU A 2 21.21 4.05 -1.52
C LEU A 2 22.10 5.23 -1.09
N PHE A 3 22.48 6.09 -2.03
CA PHE A 3 23.22 7.31 -1.73
C PHE A 3 22.48 8.23 -0.74
N SER A 4 21.20 8.51 -0.98
CA SER A 4 20.38 9.34 -0.07
C SER A 4 20.28 8.74 1.34
N ALA A 5 20.09 7.42 1.44
CA ALA A 5 20.04 6.70 2.71
C ALA A 5 21.40 6.75 3.44
N TRP A 6 22.50 6.59 2.71
CA TRP A 6 23.86 6.73 3.23
C TRP A 6 24.11 8.15 3.76
N VAL A 7 23.77 9.20 3.02
CA VAL A 7 23.93 10.59 3.49
C VAL A 7 23.10 10.83 4.76
N SER A 8 21.82 10.44 4.76
CA SER A 8 20.95 10.57 5.94
C SER A 8 21.50 9.82 7.16
N SER A 9 22.06 8.63 6.95
CA SER A 9 22.62 7.81 8.03
C SER A 9 23.90 8.41 8.61
N ASN A 10 24.76 8.98 7.77
CA ASN A 10 25.96 9.70 8.23
C ASN A 10 25.58 10.92 9.08
N LEU A 11 24.60 11.72 8.63
CA LEU A 11 24.13 12.87 9.40
C LEU A 11 23.49 12.45 10.73
N MET A 12 22.70 11.39 10.76
CA MET A 12 22.19 10.81 12.01
C MET A 12 23.33 10.37 12.94
N GLY A 13 24.38 9.73 12.39
CA GLY A 13 25.58 9.36 13.12
C GLY A 13 26.31 10.55 13.75
N LEU A 14 26.46 11.65 12.99
CA LEU A 14 27.05 12.90 13.48
C LEU A 14 26.22 13.53 14.60
N VAL A 15 24.89 13.55 14.47
CA VAL A 15 23.97 14.03 15.52
C VAL A 15 24.18 13.28 16.84
N ILE A 16 24.30 11.94 16.77
CA ILE A 16 24.53 11.10 17.95
C ILE A 16 25.93 11.38 18.52
N SER A 17 26.94 11.46 17.66
CA SER A 17 28.33 11.68 18.09
C SER A 17 28.55 13.04 18.76
N ASP A 18 27.84 14.11 18.35
CA ASP A 18 27.91 15.43 19.02
C ASP A 18 27.14 15.45 20.36
N SER A 19 26.09 14.63 20.47
CA SER A 19 25.15 14.66 21.61
C SER A 19 25.61 13.86 22.81
N PHE A 20 26.35 12.76 22.62
CA PHE A 20 26.77 11.87 23.71
C PHE A 20 28.27 12.00 24.03
N LYS A 21 28.60 12.03 25.32
CA LYS A 21 29.98 12.30 25.81
C LYS A 21 30.91 11.08 25.74
N THR A 22 30.38 9.85 25.77
CA THR A 22 31.20 8.63 25.81
C THR A 22 31.01 7.77 24.58
N VAL A 23 32.13 7.23 24.08
CA VAL A 23 32.15 6.31 22.94
C VAL A 23 31.35 5.03 23.23
N VAL A 24 31.38 4.56 24.48
CA VAL A 24 30.61 3.38 24.92
C VAL A 24 29.11 3.58 24.75
N THR A 25 28.56 4.74 25.16
CA THR A 25 27.13 5.04 25.01
C THR A 25 26.73 5.08 23.53
N ILE A 26 27.57 5.66 22.67
CA ILE A 26 27.32 5.72 21.22
C ILE A 26 27.22 4.29 20.64
N TYR A 27 28.18 3.42 20.96
CA TYR A 27 28.17 2.04 20.46
C TYR A 27 26.98 1.21 20.94
N ILE A 28 26.52 1.43 22.17
CA ILE A 28 25.30 0.78 22.67
C ILE A 28 24.07 1.29 21.92
N LEU A 29 23.99 2.58 21.60
CA LEU A 29 22.82 3.22 21.01
C LEU A 29 22.63 2.88 19.52
N ILE A 30 23.71 2.66 18.76
CA ILE A 30 23.65 2.35 17.33
C ILE A 30 22.74 1.14 17.04
N PRO A 31 22.90 -0.05 17.68
CA PRO A 31 21.97 -1.16 17.51
C PRO A 31 20.51 -0.81 17.81
N PHE A 32 20.25 -0.02 18.85
CA PHE A 32 18.89 0.42 19.20
C PHE A 32 18.26 1.37 18.18
N LEU A 33 19.05 2.01 17.33
CA LEU A 33 18.52 2.77 16.19
C LEU A 33 18.32 1.89 14.96
N VAL A 34 19.33 1.07 14.63
CA VAL A 34 19.35 0.29 13.39
C VAL A 34 18.34 -0.85 13.42
N ILE A 35 18.23 -1.60 14.52
CA ILE A 35 17.34 -2.76 14.62
C ILE A 35 15.87 -2.36 14.41
N PRO A 36 15.33 -1.31 15.09
CA PRO A 36 13.97 -0.86 14.82
C PRO A 36 13.75 -0.36 13.40
N GLN A 37 14.75 0.32 12.79
CA GLN A 37 14.63 0.74 11.39
C GLN A 37 14.41 -0.46 10.47
N ILE A 38 15.12 -1.56 10.69
CA ILE A 38 15.02 -2.77 9.87
C ILE A 38 13.69 -3.50 10.15
N ILE A 39 13.35 -3.74 11.42
CA ILE A 39 12.14 -4.50 11.79
C ILE A 39 10.86 -3.75 11.41
N LEU A 40 10.82 -2.43 11.65
CA LEU A 40 9.65 -1.59 11.42
C LEU A 40 9.63 -0.99 10.00
N SER A 41 10.53 -1.42 9.11
CA SER A 41 10.53 -1.02 7.70
C SER A 41 9.40 -1.64 6.87
N GLY A 42 8.60 -2.55 7.43
CA GLY A 42 7.58 -3.28 6.69
C GLY A 42 8.11 -4.45 5.85
N VAL A 43 9.43 -4.61 5.76
CA VAL A 43 10.09 -5.67 4.97
C VAL A 43 10.10 -7.00 5.71
N ILE A 44 10.63 -7.01 6.95
CA ILE A 44 10.70 -8.24 7.76
C ILE A 44 9.34 -8.54 8.39
N VAL A 45 8.69 -7.51 8.93
CA VAL A 45 7.39 -7.64 9.59
C VAL A 45 6.38 -6.78 8.86
N LYS A 46 5.38 -7.42 8.24
CA LYS A 46 4.28 -6.72 7.58
C LYS A 46 3.49 -5.92 8.61
N TYR A 47 3.16 -4.66 8.27
CA TYR A 47 2.45 -3.75 9.18
C TYR A 47 1.10 -4.27 9.68
N GLU A 48 0.42 -5.07 8.86
CA GLU A 48 -0.85 -5.72 9.18
C GLU A 48 -0.76 -6.78 10.29
N LYS A 49 0.43 -7.33 10.55
CA LYS A 49 0.66 -8.33 11.61
C LYS A 49 1.00 -7.70 12.96
N LEU A 50 1.15 -6.38 12.99
CA LEU A 50 1.41 -5.62 14.21
C LEU A 50 0.10 -5.28 14.91
N ASN A 51 0.19 -4.90 16.19
CA ASN A 51 -1.00 -4.67 17.03
C ASN A 51 -1.96 -3.66 16.37
N PRO A 52 -3.25 -4.01 16.16
CA PRO A 52 -4.23 -3.16 15.49
C PRO A 52 -4.48 -1.79 16.14
N LYS A 53 -4.07 -1.60 17.41
CA LYS A 53 -4.13 -0.29 18.08
C LYS A 53 -3.09 0.69 17.54
N ILE A 54 -2.00 0.20 16.95
CA ILE A 54 -0.86 1.00 16.46
C ILE A 54 -0.62 0.85 14.95
N SER A 55 -1.32 -0.06 14.27
CA SER A 55 -1.23 -0.26 12.82
C SER A 55 -2.62 -0.26 12.17
N SER A 56 -2.65 0.11 10.89
CA SER A 56 -3.81 -0.08 10.02
C SER A 56 -3.47 -1.16 9.00
N PRO A 57 -4.41 -2.03 8.60
CA PRO A 57 -4.17 -2.95 7.51
C PRO A 57 -4.13 -2.25 6.13
N THR A 58 -4.49 -0.97 6.07
CA THR A 58 -4.66 -0.22 4.81
C THR A 58 -3.54 0.79 4.54
N SER A 59 -2.77 1.18 5.56
CA SER A 59 -1.81 2.29 5.44
C SER A 59 -0.60 2.13 6.32
N ILE A 60 0.52 2.73 5.91
CA ILE A 60 1.76 2.76 6.68
C ILE A 60 1.52 3.44 8.05
N PRO A 61 1.93 2.81 9.17
CA PRO A 61 1.83 3.39 10.50
C PRO A 61 2.78 4.58 10.71
N LEU A 62 2.45 5.47 11.65
CA LEU A 62 3.23 6.67 11.96
C LEU A 62 4.71 6.39 12.26
N TYR A 63 5.01 5.34 13.03
CA TYR A 63 6.41 4.98 13.32
C TYR A 63 7.18 4.55 12.06
N GLY A 64 6.50 3.92 11.09
CA GLY A 64 7.11 3.55 9.81
C GLY A 64 7.47 4.77 8.97
N GLU A 65 6.69 5.86 9.08
CA GLU A 65 6.96 7.10 8.36
C GLU A 65 8.22 7.83 8.83
N ILE A 66 8.71 7.53 10.04
CA ILE A 66 9.95 8.11 10.59
C ILE A 66 11.19 7.32 10.13
N MET A 67 11.03 6.05 9.75
CA MET A 67 12.16 5.17 9.42
C MET A 67 12.70 5.47 8.01
N THR A 68 13.91 6.03 7.94
CA THR A 68 14.60 6.30 6.66
C THR A 68 14.79 5.02 5.83
N ALA A 69 15.10 3.89 6.47
CA ALA A 69 15.27 2.60 5.80
C ALA A 69 14.02 2.17 5.02
N ARG A 70 12.82 2.44 5.57
CA ARG A 70 11.56 2.13 4.91
C ARG A 70 11.38 2.95 3.63
N TRP A 71 11.62 4.27 3.68
CA TRP A 71 11.53 5.14 2.50
C TRP A 71 12.48 4.68 1.40
N ALA A 72 13.73 4.39 1.77
CA ALA A 72 14.76 3.96 0.84
C ALA A 72 14.44 2.61 0.20
N TYR A 73 13.95 1.66 1.00
CA TYR A 73 13.59 0.34 0.51
C TYR A 73 12.38 0.38 -0.43
N GLU A 74 11.28 1.04 -0.03
CA GLU A 74 10.09 1.16 -0.87
C GLU A 74 10.41 1.86 -2.21
N ALA A 75 11.29 2.88 -2.18
CA ALA A 75 11.76 3.53 -3.40
C ALA A 75 12.48 2.55 -4.33
N LEU A 76 13.42 1.76 -3.81
CA LEU A 76 14.18 0.79 -4.59
C LEU A 76 13.30 -0.34 -5.11
N ALA A 77 12.48 -0.93 -4.26
CA ALA A 77 11.64 -2.07 -4.61
C ALA A 77 10.67 -1.71 -5.74
N THR A 78 9.97 -0.57 -5.61
CA THR A 78 9.03 -0.09 -6.62
C THR A 78 9.75 0.27 -7.93
N TYR A 79 10.87 0.99 -7.85
CA TYR A 79 11.65 1.37 -9.03
C TYR A 79 12.23 0.16 -9.77
N GLN A 80 12.92 -0.75 -9.07
CA GLN A 80 13.53 -1.93 -9.71
C GLN A 80 12.48 -2.83 -10.34
N PHE A 81 11.32 -3.01 -9.69
CA PHE A 81 10.25 -3.80 -10.25
C PHE A 81 9.64 -3.13 -11.50
N MET A 82 9.35 -1.83 -11.48
CA MET A 82 8.64 -1.18 -12.58
C MET A 82 9.53 -0.78 -13.75
N ASN A 83 10.81 -0.47 -13.48
CA ASN A 83 11.71 0.17 -14.44
C ASN A 83 12.80 -0.76 -14.98
N ASN A 84 12.70 -2.09 -14.81
CA ASN A 84 13.60 -3.02 -15.49
C ASN A 84 13.15 -3.29 -16.93
N ASP A 85 14.10 -3.68 -17.80
CA ASP A 85 13.88 -3.81 -19.25
C ASP A 85 12.81 -4.83 -19.61
N TYR A 86 12.60 -5.84 -18.75
CA TYR A 86 11.56 -6.84 -18.94
C TYR A 86 10.18 -6.32 -18.50
N GLN A 87 10.03 -5.94 -17.22
CA GLN A 87 8.73 -5.61 -16.64
C GLN A 87 8.17 -4.28 -17.16
N SER A 88 9.01 -3.30 -17.51
CA SER A 88 8.57 -1.98 -17.99
C SER A 88 7.65 -2.07 -19.21
N GLN A 89 7.89 -3.04 -20.10
CA GLN A 89 7.09 -3.29 -21.30
C GLN A 89 5.71 -3.89 -20.99
N PHE A 90 5.61 -4.65 -19.90
CA PHE A 90 4.40 -5.39 -19.51
C PHE A 90 3.61 -4.73 -18.37
N TYR A 91 4.23 -3.82 -17.62
CA TYR A 91 3.70 -3.27 -16.38
C TYR A 91 2.30 -2.69 -16.53
N LEU A 92 2.03 -1.93 -17.60
CA LEU A 92 0.71 -1.33 -17.83
C LEU A 92 -0.36 -2.40 -18.08
N TYR A 93 -0.04 -3.46 -18.83
CA TYR A 93 -0.96 -4.56 -19.07
C TYR A 93 -1.22 -5.35 -17.79
N ASP A 94 -0.16 -5.68 -17.05
CA ASP A 94 -0.27 -6.39 -15.77
C ASP A 94 -1.06 -5.59 -14.75
N LYS A 95 -0.90 -4.26 -14.74
CA LYS A 95 -1.67 -3.37 -13.89
C LYS A 95 -3.16 -3.45 -14.19
N VAL A 96 -3.55 -3.26 -15.45
CA VAL A 96 -4.97 -3.33 -15.86
C VAL A 96 -5.55 -4.72 -15.57
N MET A 97 -4.78 -5.77 -15.84
CA MET A 97 -5.17 -7.15 -15.52
C MET A 97 -5.35 -7.35 -14.01
N SER A 98 -4.49 -6.74 -13.19
CA SER A 98 -4.57 -6.83 -11.74
C SER A 98 -5.80 -6.13 -11.17
N GLU A 99 -6.07 -4.90 -11.61
CA GLU A 99 -7.23 -4.11 -11.21
C GLU A 99 -8.54 -4.80 -11.63
N ALA A 100 -8.63 -5.22 -12.89
CA ALA A 100 -9.78 -5.94 -13.41
C ALA A 100 -9.96 -7.31 -12.75
N GLY A 101 -8.84 -8.00 -12.44
CA GLY A 101 -8.80 -9.26 -11.72
C GLY A 101 -9.36 -9.13 -10.30
N TYR A 102 -8.94 -8.08 -9.59
CA TYR A 102 -9.46 -7.77 -8.26
C TYR A 102 -10.99 -7.57 -8.29
N ARG A 103 -11.46 -6.73 -9.23
CA ARG A 103 -12.89 -6.42 -9.37
C ARG A 103 -13.73 -7.65 -9.73
N LYS A 104 -13.28 -8.47 -10.69
CA LYS A 104 -14.06 -9.60 -11.22
C LYS A 104 -14.05 -10.84 -10.32
N ASP A 105 -12.93 -11.12 -9.64
CA ASP A 105 -12.74 -12.37 -8.90
C ASP A 105 -12.95 -12.22 -7.38
N TYR A 106 -12.78 -11.01 -6.82
CA TYR A 106 -12.88 -10.81 -5.37
C TYR A 106 -13.97 -9.82 -4.99
N TRP A 107 -13.88 -8.58 -5.43
CA TRP A 107 -14.81 -7.52 -5.04
C TRP A 107 -16.25 -7.91 -5.36
N THR A 108 -16.51 -8.29 -6.62
CA THR A 108 -17.86 -8.69 -7.04
C THR A 108 -18.34 -9.96 -6.32
N MET A 109 -17.45 -10.94 -6.13
CA MET A 109 -17.81 -12.20 -5.48
C MET A 109 -18.17 -11.99 -4.01
N ASP A 110 -17.43 -11.15 -3.29
CA ASP A 110 -17.73 -10.82 -1.89
C ASP A 110 -19.08 -10.12 -1.79
N LEU A 111 -19.32 -9.09 -2.61
CA LEU A 111 -20.58 -8.35 -2.60
C LEU A 111 -21.78 -9.22 -3.00
N LEU A 112 -21.64 -10.09 -4.01
CA LEU A 112 -22.67 -11.06 -4.36
C LEU A 112 -22.96 -12.00 -3.19
N ASN A 113 -21.94 -12.49 -2.49
CA ASN A 113 -22.14 -13.31 -1.29
C ASN A 113 -22.88 -12.55 -0.18
N LYS A 114 -22.66 -11.22 -0.04
CA LYS A 114 -23.42 -10.38 0.89
C LYS A 114 -24.88 -10.25 0.47
N VAL A 115 -25.14 -10.01 -0.81
CA VAL A 115 -26.51 -9.96 -1.37
C VAL A 115 -27.24 -11.28 -1.12
N GLU A 116 -26.61 -12.43 -1.40
CA GLU A 116 -27.20 -13.72 -1.12
C GLU A 116 -27.42 -13.98 0.38
N SER A 117 -26.51 -13.49 1.22
CA SER A 117 -26.67 -13.57 2.68
C SER A 117 -27.83 -12.71 3.18
N ILE A 118 -28.11 -11.57 2.55
CA ILE A 118 -29.27 -10.74 2.90
C ILE A 118 -30.55 -11.45 2.44
N ALA A 119 -30.57 -11.92 1.19
CA ALA A 119 -31.74 -12.59 0.61
C ALA A 119 -32.20 -13.80 1.43
N ARG A 120 -31.27 -14.64 1.90
CA ARG A 120 -31.61 -15.83 2.71
C ARG A 120 -32.13 -15.52 4.11
N ASN A 121 -31.83 -14.33 4.65
CA ASN A 121 -32.06 -14.01 6.05
C ASN A 121 -33.03 -12.84 6.26
N LEU A 122 -33.66 -12.34 5.18
CA LEU A 122 -34.48 -11.12 5.21
C LEU A 122 -35.61 -11.15 6.25
N GLN A 123 -36.15 -12.33 6.53
CA GLN A 123 -37.25 -12.55 7.47
C GLN A 123 -36.79 -12.93 8.88
N ASP A 124 -35.48 -13.06 9.12
CA ASP A 124 -34.89 -13.51 10.38
C ASP A 124 -34.53 -12.30 11.27
N PRO A 125 -35.30 -12.03 12.34
CA PRO A 125 -35.07 -10.86 13.19
C PRO A 125 -33.73 -10.93 13.93
N GLU A 126 -33.19 -12.13 14.20
CA GLU A 126 -31.91 -12.29 14.91
C GLU A 126 -30.72 -11.82 14.05
N LYS A 127 -30.88 -11.79 12.73
CA LYS A 127 -29.85 -11.37 11.78
C LYS A 127 -29.98 -9.93 11.31
N ALA A 128 -30.90 -9.15 11.88
CA ALA A 128 -31.13 -7.76 11.50
C ALA A 128 -29.84 -6.90 11.53
N GLU A 129 -28.99 -7.08 12.54
CA GLU A 129 -27.73 -6.33 12.65
C GLU A 129 -26.70 -6.75 11.57
N VAL A 130 -26.62 -8.04 11.25
CA VAL A 130 -25.74 -8.54 10.18
C VAL A 130 -26.21 -8.03 8.81
N ILE A 131 -27.52 -8.02 8.57
CA ILE A 131 -28.14 -7.48 7.35
C ILE A 131 -27.80 -5.99 7.21
N LYS A 132 -27.96 -5.21 8.29
CA LYS A 132 -27.61 -3.79 8.30
C LYS A 132 -26.14 -3.55 7.97
N GLN A 133 -25.23 -4.36 8.50
CA GLN A 133 -23.81 -4.27 8.18
C GLN A 133 -23.52 -4.59 6.71
N HIS A 134 -24.14 -5.65 6.16
CA HIS A 134 -23.99 -6.00 4.76
C HIS A 134 -24.57 -4.94 3.82
N LEU A 135 -25.74 -4.37 4.14
CA LEU A 135 -26.35 -3.28 3.37
C LEU A 135 -25.49 -2.02 3.40
N THR A 136 -24.91 -1.69 4.56
CA THR A 136 -23.99 -0.55 4.67
C THR A 136 -22.76 -0.75 3.79
N LEU A 137 -22.13 -1.93 3.86
CA LEU A 137 -20.99 -2.27 2.99
C LEU A 137 -21.35 -2.18 1.49
N LEU A 138 -22.49 -2.77 1.08
CA LEU A 138 -22.94 -2.72 -0.31
C LEU A 138 -23.15 -1.28 -0.78
N ARG A 139 -23.81 -0.45 0.03
CA ARG A 139 -24.08 0.93 -0.30
C ARG A 139 -22.78 1.75 -0.42
N ASP A 140 -21.85 1.57 0.50
CA ASP A 140 -20.60 2.33 0.51
C ASP A 140 -19.71 1.92 -0.70
N GLU A 141 -19.54 0.62 -0.94
CA GLU A 141 -18.73 0.09 -2.05
C GLU A 141 -19.34 0.40 -3.43
N ILE A 142 -20.65 0.21 -3.61
CA ILE A 142 -21.33 0.54 -4.87
C ILE A 142 -21.32 2.05 -5.10
N GLY A 143 -21.52 2.84 -4.04
CA GLY A 143 -21.45 4.29 -4.11
C GLY A 143 -20.08 4.81 -4.56
N ASP A 144 -18.99 4.20 -4.10
CA ASP A 144 -17.64 4.55 -4.54
C ASP A 144 -17.34 4.07 -5.96
N GLU A 145 -17.83 2.89 -6.37
CA GLU A 145 -17.72 2.43 -7.76
C GLU A 145 -18.46 3.38 -8.72
N LEU A 146 -19.67 3.84 -8.39
CA LEU A 146 -20.44 4.76 -9.24
C LEU A 146 -19.76 6.13 -9.46
N LYS A 147 -19.00 6.62 -8.47
CA LYS A 147 -18.19 7.85 -8.60
C LYS A 147 -17.03 7.66 -9.58
N ASN A 148 -16.47 6.45 -9.61
CA ASN A 148 -15.29 6.13 -10.43
C ASN A 148 -15.67 5.57 -11.80
N ASN A 149 -16.87 5.01 -11.96
CA ASN A 149 -17.34 4.31 -13.14
C ASN A 149 -18.80 4.64 -13.44
N SER A 150 -19.03 5.75 -14.13
CA SER A 150 -20.37 6.20 -14.51
C SER A 150 -20.96 5.47 -15.74
N LEU A 151 -20.25 4.48 -16.30
CA LEU A 151 -20.69 3.77 -17.51
C LEU A 151 -21.77 2.72 -17.22
N ILE A 152 -21.83 2.22 -15.99
CA ILE A 152 -22.80 1.21 -15.56
C ILE A 152 -23.60 1.85 -14.42
N PRO A 153 -24.79 2.40 -14.70
CA PRO A 153 -25.59 3.06 -13.68
C PRO A 153 -26.21 2.05 -12.70
N PHE A 154 -26.52 2.53 -11.50
CA PHE A 154 -27.30 1.79 -10.52
C PHE A 154 -28.23 2.75 -9.77
N ASP A 155 -29.53 2.63 -10.04
CA ASP A 155 -30.52 3.61 -9.57
C ASP A 155 -30.98 3.36 -8.12
N HIS A 156 -30.79 2.13 -7.62
CA HIS A 156 -31.30 1.70 -6.30
C HIS A 156 -30.31 1.87 -5.15
N LEU A 157 -29.28 2.71 -5.30
CA LEU A 157 -28.27 2.93 -4.25
C LEU A 157 -28.89 3.42 -2.92
N ALA A 158 -29.87 4.33 -3.01
CA ALA A 158 -30.54 4.89 -1.84
C ALA A 158 -31.50 3.88 -1.16
N ASP A 159 -31.84 2.79 -1.86
CA ASP A 159 -32.79 1.77 -1.40
C ASP A 159 -32.10 0.59 -0.71
N LEU A 160 -30.76 0.57 -0.69
CA LEU A 160 -29.94 -0.38 0.08
C LEU A 160 -29.94 -0.03 1.58
N THR A 161 -31.13 0.03 2.18
CA THR A 161 -31.34 0.23 3.62
C THR A 161 -32.29 -0.82 4.19
N PRO A 162 -32.20 -1.15 5.50
CA PRO A 162 -33.07 -2.16 6.11
C PRO A 162 -34.57 -1.87 5.92
N GLU A 163 -34.95 -0.61 5.79
CA GLU A 163 -36.35 -0.17 5.68
C GLU A 163 -36.92 -0.27 4.26
N ARG A 164 -36.05 -0.24 3.23
CA ARG A 164 -36.46 -0.18 1.82
C ARG A 164 -36.11 -1.42 1.03
N ILE A 165 -35.23 -2.27 1.57
CA ILE A 165 -34.75 -3.45 0.86
C ILE A 165 -35.90 -4.40 0.51
N SER A 166 -35.90 -4.89 -0.73
CA SER A 166 -36.88 -5.85 -1.26
C SER A 166 -36.18 -6.88 -2.13
N GLU A 167 -36.88 -7.98 -2.47
CA GLU A 167 -36.35 -8.99 -3.37
C GLU A 167 -36.02 -8.42 -4.76
N ASP A 168 -36.82 -7.48 -5.26
CA ASP A 168 -36.58 -6.80 -6.53
C ASP A 168 -35.32 -5.93 -6.50
N ILE A 169 -35.06 -5.24 -5.38
CA ILE A 169 -33.82 -4.45 -5.20
C ILE A 169 -32.62 -5.38 -5.12
N LEU A 170 -32.73 -6.51 -4.41
CA LEU A 170 -31.66 -7.51 -4.34
C LEU A 170 -31.36 -8.09 -5.73
N ASN A 171 -32.38 -8.40 -6.52
CA ASN A 171 -32.22 -8.86 -7.92
C ASN A 171 -31.58 -7.79 -8.81
N SER A 172 -31.99 -6.54 -8.67
CA SER A 172 -31.37 -5.41 -9.39
C SER A 172 -29.90 -5.23 -8.99
N THR A 173 -29.58 -5.40 -7.71
CA THR A 173 -28.20 -5.35 -7.19
C THR A 173 -27.36 -6.50 -7.75
N ARG A 174 -27.90 -7.73 -7.81
CA ARG A 174 -27.23 -8.89 -8.44
C ARG A 174 -26.90 -8.61 -9.90
N ASN A 175 -27.87 -8.09 -10.65
CA ASN A 175 -27.69 -7.79 -12.07
C ASN A 175 -26.60 -6.74 -12.28
N TYR A 176 -26.64 -5.65 -11.52
CA TYR A 176 -25.59 -4.62 -11.54
C TYR A 176 -24.19 -5.21 -11.25
N LEU A 177 -24.06 -6.01 -10.18
CA LEU A 177 -22.79 -6.64 -9.84
C LEU A 177 -22.31 -7.59 -10.96
N ASN A 178 -23.22 -8.35 -11.57
CA ASN A 178 -22.89 -9.21 -12.71
C ASN A 178 -22.45 -8.42 -13.95
N ASP A 179 -23.05 -7.25 -14.21
CA ASP A 179 -22.65 -6.36 -15.29
C ASP A 179 -21.25 -5.78 -15.07
N ILE A 180 -20.95 -5.34 -13.84
CA ILE A 180 -19.62 -4.90 -13.42
C ILE A 180 -18.59 -6.03 -13.61
N ARG A 181 -18.94 -7.25 -13.21
CA ARG A 181 -18.08 -8.42 -13.44
C ARG A 181 -17.85 -8.68 -14.91
N GLY A 182 -18.91 -8.64 -15.73
CA GLY A 182 -18.83 -8.84 -17.18
C GLY A 182 -17.93 -7.80 -17.86
N TYR A 183 -18.05 -6.53 -17.46
CA TYR A 183 -17.17 -5.45 -17.90
C TYR A 183 -15.71 -5.71 -17.56
N ASN A 184 -15.42 -6.08 -16.31
CA ASN A 184 -14.05 -6.36 -15.85
C ASN A 184 -13.45 -7.62 -16.50
N ILE A 185 -14.26 -8.63 -16.81
CA ILE A 185 -13.81 -9.80 -17.60
C ILE A 185 -13.36 -9.35 -19.00
N LYS A 186 -14.14 -8.50 -19.68
CA LYS A 186 -13.77 -7.98 -21.01
C LYS A 186 -12.50 -7.13 -20.94
N LEU A 187 -12.37 -6.28 -19.92
CA LEU A 187 -11.19 -5.44 -19.70
C LEU A 187 -9.93 -6.30 -19.49
N TYR A 188 -10.04 -7.31 -18.61
CA TYR A 188 -8.96 -8.28 -18.36
C TYR A 188 -8.52 -8.99 -19.65
N ASN A 189 -9.47 -9.56 -20.39
CA ASN A 189 -9.19 -10.31 -21.62
C ASN A 189 -8.56 -9.43 -22.69
N LYS A 190 -8.99 -8.17 -22.80
CA LYS A 190 -8.40 -7.19 -23.73
C LYS A 190 -6.95 -6.87 -23.35
N ALA A 191 -6.66 -6.65 -22.08
CA ALA A 191 -5.30 -6.40 -21.61
C ALA A 191 -4.40 -7.63 -21.80
N ASN A 192 -4.91 -8.83 -21.47
CA ASN A 192 -4.21 -10.09 -21.68
C ASN A 192 -3.88 -10.33 -23.16
N SER A 193 -4.86 -10.12 -24.05
CA SER A 193 -4.64 -10.27 -25.49
C SER A 193 -3.58 -9.31 -26.04
N LYS A 194 -3.53 -8.06 -25.55
CA LYS A 194 -2.47 -7.11 -25.91
C LYS A 194 -1.10 -7.55 -25.38
N LYS A 195 -1.04 -8.05 -24.15
CA LYS A 195 0.17 -8.61 -23.55
C LYS A 195 0.70 -9.82 -24.34
N ASP A 196 -0.20 -10.74 -24.71
CA ASP A 196 0.14 -11.91 -25.51
C ASP A 196 0.63 -11.51 -26.90
N LYS A 197 -0.01 -10.51 -27.52
CA LYS A 197 0.43 -9.95 -28.81
C LYS A 197 1.85 -9.41 -28.72
N LEU A 198 2.14 -8.56 -27.72
CA LEU A 198 3.49 -8.03 -27.49
C LEU A 198 4.50 -9.16 -27.25
N THR A 199 4.13 -10.17 -26.46
CA THR A 199 5.00 -11.32 -26.20
C THR A 199 5.34 -12.08 -27.47
N LYS A 200 4.37 -12.27 -28.38
CA LYS A 200 4.59 -12.90 -29.69
C LYS A 200 5.45 -12.04 -30.62
N GLU A 201 5.27 -10.73 -30.58
CA GLU A 201 6.09 -9.77 -31.35
C GLU A 201 7.56 -9.79 -30.92
N LEU A 202 7.84 -10.05 -29.64
CA LEU A 202 9.20 -10.18 -29.11
C LEU A 202 9.84 -11.57 -29.32
N GLN A 203 9.14 -12.51 -29.97
CA GLN A 203 9.56 -13.91 -30.14
C GLN A 203 9.30 -14.42 -31.57
N GLN A 204 9.37 -13.56 -32.59
CA GLN A 204 9.03 -13.96 -33.97
C GLN A 204 10.09 -14.88 -34.57
N THR A 205 11.36 -14.66 -34.21
CA THR A 205 12.51 -15.47 -34.61
C THR A 205 13.12 -16.19 -33.41
N GLU A 206 13.91 -17.25 -33.65
CA GLU A 206 14.62 -17.94 -32.56
C GLU A 206 15.65 -17.03 -31.88
N GLU A 207 16.29 -16.12 -32.61
CA GLU A 207 17.23 -15.13 -32.07
C GLU A 207 16.52 -14.15 -31.10
N GLU A 208 15.37 -13.60 -31.49
CA GLU A 208 14.58 -12.70 -30.63
C GLU A 208 14.03 -13.42 -29.41
N LYS A 209 13.61 -14.67 -29.58
CA LYS A 209 13.13 -15.52 -28.49
C LYS A 209 14.23 -15.80 -27.47
N GLU A 210 15.45 -16.13 -27.92
CA GLU A 210 16.61 -16.26 -27.04
C GLU A 210 16.93 -14.95 -26.32
N ALA A 211 16.92 -13.82 -27.04
CA ALA A 211 17.12 -12.50 -26.46
C ALA A 211 16.06 -12.18 -25.39
N PHE A 212 14.78 -12.45 -25.66
CA PHE A 212 13.68 -12.26 -24.72
C PHE A 212 13.88 -13.09 -23.44
N TYR A 213 14.22 -14.37 -23.56
CA TYR A 213 14.50 -15.22 -22.40
C TYR A 213 15.73 -14.77 -21.62
N LYS A 214 16.76 -14.29 -22.32
CA LYS A 214 17.95 -13.71 -21.68
C LYS A 214 17.58 -12.47 -20.87
N THR A 215 16.86 -11.51 -21.46
CA THR A 215 16.39 -10.30 -20.75
C THR A 215 15.53 -10.68 -19.55
N LYS A 216 14.59 -11.61 -19.70
CA LYS A 216 13.77 -12.10 -18.59
C LYS A 216 14.62 -12.68 -17.46
N ARG A 217 15.61 -13.51 -17.78
CA ARG A 217 16.50 -14.14 -16.78
C ARG A 217 17.40 -13.12 -16.07
N GLU A 218 17.88 -12.11 -16.78
CA GLU A 218 18.81 -11.11 -16.25
C GLU A 218 18.11 -9.98 -15.48
N GLN A 219 16.87 -9.65 -15.85
CA GLN A 219 16.17 -8.45 -15.36
C GLN A 219 14.95 -8.76 -14.48
N ASN A 220 14.42 -9.99 -14.51
CA ASN A 220 13.33 -10.37 -13.61
C ASN A 220 13.87 -10.86 -12.26
N ASN A 221 13.29 -10.35 -11.18
CA ASN A 221 13.60 -10.80 -9.82
C ASN A 221 12.33 -11.37 -9.17
N GLU A 222 12.24 -12.69 -9.13
CA GLU A 222 11.06 -13.41 -8.64
C GLU A 222 10.76 -13.12 -7.17
N SER A 223 11.79 -12.99 -6.32
CA SER A 223 11.61 -12.64 -4.91
C SER A 223 11.09 -11.22 -4.74
N LEU A 224 11.62 -10.26 -5.51
CA LEU A 224 11.12 -8.89 -5.50
C LEU A 224 9.67 -8.84 -5.98
N GLU A 225 9.36 -9.55 -7.07
CA GLU A 225 8.01 -9.69 -7.60
C GLU A 225 7.04 -10.22 -6.53
N GLU A 226 7.42 -11.28 -5.81
CA GLU A 226 6.63 -11.84 -4.72
C GLU A 226 6.36 -10.82 -3.60
N PHE A 227 7.37 -10.04 -3.21
CA PHE A 227 7.24 -9.01 -2.17
C PHE A 227 6.30 -7.90 -2.59
N VAL A 228 6.49 -7.32 -3.78
CA VAL A 228 5.71 -6.17 -4.25
C VAL A 228 4.32 -6.56 -4.73
N LYS A 229 4.10 -7.82 -5.12
CA LYS A 229 2.76 -8.37 -5.43
C LYS A 229 2.06 -8.98 -4.22
N ASN A 230 2.76 -9.15 -3.10
CA ASN A 230 2.22 -9.77 -1.90
C ASN A 230 1.56 -11.14 -2.18
N SER A 231 2.18 -11.95 -3.05
CA SER A 231 1.58 -13.18 -3.61
C SER A 231 1.25 -14.25 -2.56
N ASN A 232 1.99 -14.27 -1.46
CA ASN A 232 1.88 -15.26 -0.38
C ASN A 232 0.88 -14.86 0.74
N VAL A 233 0.04 -13.85 0.52
CA VAL A 233 -1.00 -13.49 1.50
C VAL A 233 -2.16 -14.48 1.45
N ARG A 234 -2.57 -14.99 2.63
CA ARG A 234 -3.72 -15.89 2.76
C ARG A 234 -5.02 -15.18 2.40
N ASP A 235 -5.26 -14.04 3.05
CA ASP A 235 -6.46 -13.24 2.82
C ASP A 235 -6.17 -12.21 1.73
N ARG A 236 -6.70 -12.45 0.53
CA ARG A 236 -6.47 -11.58 -0.64
C ARG A 236 -7.23 -10.27 -0.57
N ILE A 237 -8.33 -10.27 0.18
CA ILE A 237 -9.16 -9.11 0.50
C ILE A 237 -9.45 -9.09 1.99
N ILE A 238 -9.70 -7.90 2.54
CA ILE A 238 -10.18 -7.74 3.91
C ILE A 238 -11.30 -6.72 3.96
N GLN A 239 -12.26 -6.94 4.85
CA GLN A 239 -13.26 -5.95 5.20
C GLN A 239 -12.76 -5.15 6.42
N TYR A 240 -12.65 -3.83 6.29
CA TYR A 240 -12.24 -2.94 7.38
C TYR A 240 -13.04 -1.63 7.30
N LYS A 241 -13.62 -1.18 8.43
CA LYS A 241 -14.44 0.06 8.47
C LYS A 241 -15.44 0.21 7.31
N ASN A 242 -16.24 -0.84 7.06
CA ASN A 242 -17.24 -0.90 5.98
C ASN A 242 -16.69 -0.76 4.55
N HIS A 243 -15.41 -1.06 4.34
CA HIS A 243 -14.82 -1.11 3.01
C HIS A 243 -14.04 -2.39 2.77
N LEU A 244 -13.98 -2.82 1.51
CA LEU A 244 -13.15 -3.92 1.03
C LEU A 244 -11.79 -3.39 0.57
N TYR A 245 -10.71 -3.87 1.18
CA TYR A 245 -9.36 -3.51 0.78
C TYR A 245 -8.67 -4.68 0.08
N GLN A 246 -8.07 -4.37 -1.07
CA GLN A 246 -7.22 -5.28 -1.81
C GLN A 246 -5.87 -5.42 -1.10
N LYS A 247 -5.46 -6.66 -0.78
CA LYS A 247 -4.13 -6.94 -0.20
C LYS A 247 -3.12 -7.45 -1.23
N ILE A 248 -3.61 -8.09 -2.28
CA ILE A 248 -2.77 -8.59 -3.36
C ILE A 248 -2.35 -7.46 -4.30
N ASN A 249 -1.22 -7.62 -4.96
CA ASN A 249 -0.76 -6.75 -6.02
C ASN A 249 -0.69 -5.24 -5.67
N PRO A 250 -0.17 -4.82 -4.49
CA PRO A 250 -0.13 -3.41 -4.11
C PRO A 250 0.66 -2.54 -5.11
N ILE A 251 1.65 -3.11 -5.80
CA ILE A 251 2.42 -2.46 -6.86
C ILE A 251 1.61 -2.05 -8.09
N TYR A 252 0.41 -2.60 -8.27
CA TYR A 252 -0.49 -2.25 -9.35
C TYR A 252 -1.65 -1.36 -8.88
N MET A 253 -1.77 -1.10 -7.58
CA MET A 253 -2.85 -0.29 -7.02
C MET A 253 -2.40 1.17 -6.87
N ASP A 254 -3.09 2.11 -7.53
CA ASP A 254 -2.86 3.54 -7.28
C ASP A 254 -3.48 3.96 -5.92
N PRO A 255 -2.85 4.88 -5.17
CA PRO A 255 -3.37 5.30 -3.87
C PRO A 255 -4.57 6.27 -3.99
N GLU A 256 -5.54 6.12 -3.09
CA GLU A 256 -6.74 6.96 -3.02
C GLU A 256 -6.50 8.31 -2.32
N HIS A 257 -5.59 8.35 -1.34
CA HIS A 257 -5.34 9.56 -0.55
C HIS A 257 -4.60 10.63 -1.35
N LYS A 258 -5.05 11.89 -1.20
CA LYS A 258 -4.51 13.09 -1.90
C LYS A 258 -3.14 13.58 -1.42
N LEU A 259 -2.60 12.95 -0.39
CA LEU A 259 -1.35 13.29 0.26
C LEU A 259 -0.35 12.14 0.12
N ILE A 260 0.86 12.34 0.66
CA ILE A 260 1.99 11.40 0.57
C ILE A 260 1.65 10.00 1.13
N LYS A 261 0.68 9.92 2.05
CA LYS A 261 0.27 8.67 2.70
C LYS A 261 -0.34 7.71 1.68
N ALA A 262 0.26 6.54 1.55
CA ALA A 262 -0.19 5.47 0.67
C ALA A 262 0.00 4.10 1.34
N HIS A 263 -0.57 3.05 0.74
CA HIS A 263 -0.21 1.69 1.08
C HIS A 263 1.25 1.40 0.73
N PHE A 264 1.84 0.42 1.43
CA PHE A 264 3.21 0.02 1.17
C PHE A 264 3.33 -0.62 -0.22
N TYR A 265 4.37 -0.26 -0.96
CA TYR A 265 4.60 -0.64 -2.37
C TYR A 265 3.67 0.00 -3.40
N ALA A 266 2.92 1.06 -3.05
CA ALA A 266 2.22 1.85 -4.06
C ALA A 266 3.21 2.28 -5.17
N PRO A 267 2.85 2.17 -6.46
CA PRO A 267 3.75 2.54 -7.57
C PRO A 267 3.96 4.06 -7.67
N ARG A 268 2.95 4.82 -7.24
CA ARG A 268 2.91 6.28 -7.25
C ARG A 268 2.33 6.78 -5.92
N LYS A 269 2.63 8.02 -5.57
CA LYS A 269 2.06 8.73 -4.41
C LYS A 269 1.47 10.05 -4.87
N GLN A 270 0.38 10.49 -4.24
CA GLN A 270 -0.20 11.79 -4.53
C GLN A 270 0.51 12.87 -3.71
N VAL A 271 0.86 13.98 -4.35
CA VAL A 271 1.38 15.18 -3.69
C VAL A 271 0.53 16.35 -4.18
N PHE A 272 -0.29 16.88 -3.29
CA PHE A 272 -1.28 17.93 -3.60
C PHE A 272 -2.22 17.54 -4.77
N GLY A 273 -2.69 16.29 -4.78
CA GLY A 273 -3.62 15.77 -5.80
C GLY A 273 -2.98 15.37 -7.14
N ASN A 274 -1.68 15.59 -7.34
CA ASN A 274 -0.95 15.13 -8.52
C ASN A 274 -0.17 13.85 -8.22
N PHE A 275 -0.12 12.91 -9.18
CA PHE A 275 0.61 11.65 -9.01
C PHE A 275 2.09 11.81 -9.36
N PHE A 276 2.95 11.38 -8.44
CA PHE A 276 4.39 11.29 -8.64
C PHE A 276 4.87 9.86 -8.40
N SER A 277 5.98 9.47 -9.00
CA SER A 277 6.57 8.14 -8.76
C SER A 277 6.93 7.98 -7.29
N THR A 278 6.68 6.80 -6.73
CA THR A 278 7.05 6.49 -5.34
C THR A 278 8.55 6.69 -5.12
N PHE A 279 9.37 6.35 -6.12
CA PHE A 279 10.79 6.63 -6.09
C PHE A 279 11.09 8.11 -5.83
N ALA A 280 10.55 9.04 -6.64
CA ALA A 280 10.84 10.46 -6.51
C ALA A 280 10.39 11.00 -5.14
N VAL A 281 9.15 10.71 -4.75
CA VAL A 281 8.59 11.18 -3.46
C VAL A 281 9.41 10.66 -2.28
N ASN A 282 9.74 9.37 -2.27
CA ASN A 282 10.49 8.78 -1.17
C ASN A 282 11.91 9.35 -1.06
N ILE A 283 12.58 9.60 -2.19
CA ILE A 283 13.89 10.27 -2.20
C ILE A 283 13.79 11.68 -1.64
N THR A 284 12.78 12.46 -2.03
CA THR A 284 12.55 13.80 -1.49
C THR A 284 12.32 13.76 0.01
N VAL A 285 11.54 12.80 0.53
CA VAL A 285 11.32 12.67 1.98
C VAL A 285 12.62 12.35 2.72
N ILE A 286 13.47 11.46 2.19
CA ILE A 286 14.78 11.18 2.79
C ILE A 286 15.65 12.44 2.84
N TRP A 287 15.64 13.27 1.80
CA TRP A 287 16.38 14.53 1.79
C TRP A 287 15.79 15.57 2.78
N ILE A 288 14.48 15.62 2.94
CA ILE A 288 13.85 16.45 3.99
C ILE A 288 14.29 15.97 5.38
N MET A 289 14.27 14.66 5.65
CA MET A 289 14.80 14.09 6.91
C MET A 289 16.28 14.43 7.11
N THR A 290 17.07 14.35 6.05
CA THR A 290 18.49 14.70 6.04
C THR A 290 18.71 16.16 6.42
N LEU A 291 17.91 17.07 5.84
CA LEU A 291 17.95 18.50 6.18
C LEU A 291 17.54 18.74 7.65
N ILE A 292 16.54 18.01 8.15
CA ILE A 292 16.15 18.07 9.56
C ILE A 292 17.31 17.62 10.46
N PHE A 293 17.98 16.51 10.15
CA PHE A 293 19.17 16.07 10.90
C PHE A 293 20.30 17.10 10.85
N TYR A 294 20.53 17.72 9.69
CA TYR A 294 21.49 18.81 9.56
C TYR A 294 21.13 19.99 10.47
N MET A 295 19.88 20.44 10.50
CA MET A 295 19.44 21.52 11.41
C MET A 295 19.61 21.13 12.88
N ILE A 296 19.25 19.89 13.24
CA ILE A 296 19.44 19.37 14.61
C ILE A 296 20.92 19.41 15.00
N LEU A 297 21.82 19.00 14.11
CA LEU A 297 23.27 19.04 14.32
C LEU A 297 23.78 20.47 14.42
N TYR A 298 23.44 21.33 13.46
CA TYR A 298 23.93 22.70 13.37
C TYR A 298 23.59 23.53 14.62
N TYR A 299 22.35 23.46 15.09
CA TYR A 299 21.92 24.16 16.29
C TYR A 299 22.17 23.39 17.60
N ARG A 300 22.75 22.18 17.49
CA ARG A 300 22.97 21.22 18.58
C ARG A 300 21.70 20.97 19.42
N LEU A 301 20.56 20.82 18.74
CA LEU A 301 19.25 20.73 19.39
C LEU A 301 19.14 19.52 20.32
N LEU A 302 19.61 18.36 19.87
CA LEU A 302 19.57 17.13 20.67
C LEU A 302 20.42 17.26 21.93
N LYS A 303 21.64 17.82 21.81
CA LYS A 303 22.52 18.08 22.96
C LYS A 303 21.87 19.03 23.97
N LYS A 304 21.34 20.17 23.52
CA LYS A 304 20.64 21.14 24.39
C LYS A 304 19.46 20.49 25.12
N PHE A 305 18.71 19.64 24.42
CA PHE A 305 17.61 18.89 25.01
C PHE A 305 18.08 17.92 26.10
N LEU A 306 19.16 17.17 25.88
CA LEU A 306 19.74 16.27 26.87
C LEU A 306 20.29 17.02 28.09
N ASP A 307 21.03 18.11 27.88
CA ASP A 307 21.59 18.94 28.96
C ASP A 307 20.45 19.55 29.83
N PHE A 308 19.34 19.95 29.21
CA PHE A 308 18.16 20.44 29.93
C PHE A 308 17.52 19.35 30.81
N PHE A 309 17.39 18.12 30.30
CA PHE A 309 16.89 16.99 31.09
C PHE A 309 17.82 16.60 32.24
N GLU A 310 19.14 16.67 32.03
CA GLU A 310 20.15 16.44 33.07
C GLU A 310 20.00 17.48 34.20
N GLN A 311 19.87 18.76 33.86
CA GLN A 311 19.66 19.84 34.84
C GLN A 311 18.33 19.70 35.60
N PHE A 312 17.23 19.36 34.90
CA PHE A 312 15.93 19.15 35.53
C PHE A 312 15.93 17.98 36.52
N SER A 313 16.55 16.85 36.14
CA SER A 313 16.71 15.68 37.01
C SER A 313 17.53 16.00 38.27
N HIS A 314 18.60 16.79 38.13
CA HIS A 314 19.41 17.23 39.27
C HIS A 314 18.68 18.19 40.20
N ARG A 315 17.77 19.03 39.69
CA ARG A 315 16.98 19.96 40.50
C ARG A 315 15.92 19.23 41.35
N ASN A 316 15.19 18.28 40.76
CA ASN A 316 14.21 17.47 41.50
C ASN A 316 14.85 16.56 42.57
N LYS A 317 16.11 16.14 42.39
CA LYS A 317 16.87 15.40 43.41
C LYS A 317 17.38 16.26 44.58
N ARG A 318 17.37 17.59 44.44
CA ARG A 318 17.78 18.52 45.52
C ARG A 318 16.60 19.05 46.33
N GLU A 319 15.39 18.98 45.79
CA GLU A 319 14.15 19.47 46.41
C GLU A 319 13.31 18.37 47.10
N GLY A 320 13.76 17.10 47.06
CA GLY A 320 13.14 15.97 47.78
C GLY A 320 14.14 15.26 48.69
#